data_AF-A0A644Z537-F1
#
_entry.id   AF-A0A644Z537-F1
#
_cell.length_a   1.000
_cell.length_b   1.000
_cell.length_c   1.000
_cell.angle_alpha   90.00
_cell.angle_beta   90.00
_cell.angle_gamma   90.00
#
_symmetry.space_group_name_H-M   'P 1'
#
loop_
_entity.id
_entity.type
_entity.pdbx_description
1 polymer ?
#
loop_
_entity_poly.entity_id
_entity_poly.type
_entity_poly.pdbx_seq_one_letter_code
_entity_poly.pdbx_strand_id
1 'polypeptide(L)'
;MPSVSEPFGISPLEAMQCGVPSIISYQSGCAEILNNVIKTDYWDVDAMADAMYSICTYPGMAEFLKEEGKREVDSIVWEDAGKKIRAIYDSLV
;
A
#
# COMPACT_ATOMS: atom_id res chain seq x y z
N MET A 1 3.70 8.95 1.88
CA MET A 1 3.97 9.25 0.47
C MET A 1 2.93 10.24 -0.05
N PRO A 2 3.16 11.55 0.15
CA PRO A 2 2.22 12.62 -0.22
C PRO A 2 2.36 13.02 -1.70
N SER A 3 2.52 12.05 -2.61
CA SER A 3 2.83 12.33 -4.01
C SER A 3 1.63 12.96 -4.72
N VAL A 4 1.85 14.07 -5.43
CA VAL A 4 0.84 14.69 -6.33
C VAL A 4 0.52 13.75 -7.50
N SER A 5 1.52 12.99 -7.95
CA SER A 5 1.40 11.96 -8.97
C SER A 5 2.41 10.86 -8.69
N GLU A 6 1.94 9.62 -8.53
CA GLU A 6 2.78 8.43 -8.44
C GLU A 6 2.08 7.28 -9.19
N PRO A 7 2.36 7.06 -10.48
CA PRO A 7 1.53 6.20 -11.33
C PRO A 7 1.62 4.71 -10.98
N PHE A 8 2.64 4.28 -10.24
CA PHE A 8 2.76 2.88 -9.84
C PHE A 8 3.41 2.69 -8.46
N GLY A 9 4.45 3.45 -8.15
CA GLY A 9 5.49 3.23 -7.13
C GLY A 9 5.17 2.22 -6.04
N ILE A 10 5.95 1.14 -5.99
CA ILE A 10 5.81 0.03 -5.05
C ILE A 10 6.31 0.35 -3.63
N SER A 11 6.79 1.58 -3.38
CA SER A 11 7.34 1.98 -2.08
C SER A 11 6.40 1.74 -0.89
N PRO A 12 5.07 1.95 -0.99
CA PRO A 12 4.14 1.58 0.08
C PRO A 12 4.08 0.07 0.32
N LEU A 13 4.16 -0.75 -0.73
CA LEU A 13 4.17 -2.21 -0.60
C LEU A 13 5.43 -2.66 0.15
N GLU A 14 6.59 -2.12 -0.21
CA GLU A 14 7.88 -2.41 0.44
C GLU A 14 7.85 -2.00 1.92
N ALA A 15 7.34 -0.81 2.23
CA ALA A 15 7.22 -0.33 3.60
C ALA A 15 6.29 -1.24 4.43
N MET A 16 5.12 -1.61 3.89
CA MET A 16 4.17 -2.50 4.54
C MET A 16 4.74 -3.92 4.72
N GLN A 17 5.52 -4.43 3.76
CA GLN A 17 6.20 -5.73 3.89
C GLN A 17 7.21 -5.74 5.04
N CYS A 18 7.85 -4.60 5.30
CA CYS A 18 8.72 -4.37 6.45
C CYS A 18 7.96 -4.10 7.77
N GLY A 19 6.61 -4.16 7.76
CA GLY A 19 5.79 -3.90 8.94
C GLY A 19 5.69 -2.43 9.31
N VAL A 20 5.89 -1.51 8.35
CA VAL A 20 5.79 -0.06 8.57
C VAL A 20 4.40 0.43 8.15
N PRO A 21 3.58 0.96 9.08
CA PRO A 21 2.34 1.64 8.74
C PRO A 21 2.59 2.74 7.72
N SER A 22 1.77 2.77 6.67
CA SER A 22 1.96 3.67 5.54
C SER A 22 0.80 4.65 5.37
N ILE A 23 1.12 5.86 4.93
CA ILE A 23 0.15 6.89 4.51
C ILE A 23 0.44 7.20 3.05
N ILE A 24 -0.57 7.15 2.18
CA ILE A 24 -0.44 7.39 0.75
C ILE A 24 -1.47 8.43 0.28
N SER A 25 -1.18 9.07 -0.86
CA SER A 25 -2.16 9.88 -1.56
C SER A 25 -3.14 9.01 -2.37
N TYR A 26 -4.34 9.52 -2.63
CA TYR A 26 -5.29 8.88 -3.55
C TYR A 26 -4.75 8.76 -4.99
N GLN A 27 -3.79 9.60 -5.36
CA GLN A 27 -3.17 9.68 -6.69
C GLN A 27 -1.96 8.74 -6.84
N SER A 28 -1.73 7.87 -5.85
CA SER A 28 -0.80 6.76 -5.96
C SER A 28 -1.44 5.59 -6.69
N GLY A 29 -0.75 4.96 -7.63
CA GLY A 29 -1.18 3.72 -8.29
C GLY A 29 -1.44 2.58 -7.30
N CYS A 30 -0.78 2.60 -6.14
CA CYS A 30 -1.02 1.64 -5.06
C CYS A 30 -2.35 1.87 -4.33
N ALA A 31 -2.97 3.04 -4.47
CA ALA A 31 -4.23 3.37 -3.79
C ALA A 31 -5.39 2.49 -4.29
N GLU A 32 -5.32 1.94 -5.50
CA GLU A 32 -6.36 1.06 -6.03
C GLU A 32 -6.32 -0.35 -5.43
N ILE A 33 -5.14 -0.81 -5.01
CA ILE A 33 -4.91 -2.20 -4.60
C ILE A 33 -4.74 -2.40 -3.09
N LEU A 34 -4.37 -1.35 -2.35
CA LEU A 34 -4.13 -1.42 -0.91
C LEU A 34 -5.36 -0.99 -0.12
N ASN A 35 -5.75 -1.73 0.90
CA ASN A 35 -6.89 -1.45 1.78
C ASN A 35 -6.44 -1.14 3.21
N ASN A 36 -5.40 -1.81 3.69
CA ASN A 36 -4.88 -1.67 5.06
C ASN A 36 -3.80 -0.57 5.13
N VAL A 37 -4.13 0.60 4.58
CA VAL A 37 -3.25 1.76 4.48
C VAL A 37 -4.09 3.03 4.66
N ILE A 38 -3.52 4.09 5.25
CA ILE A 38 -4.23 5.37 5.33
C ILE A 38 -4.10 6.08 3.98
N LYS A 39 -5.24 6.50 3.42
CA LYS A 39 -5.31 7.27 2.18
C LYS A 39 -5.79 8.68 2.49
N THR A 40 -5.12 9.67 1.91
CA THR A 40 -5.40 11.09 2.12
C THR A 40 -5.30 11.84 0.79
N ASP A 41 -5.89 13.04 0.71
CA ASP A 41 -5.58 13.93 -0.41
C ASP A 41 -4.19 14.53 -0.21
N TYR A 42 -3.38 14.62 -1.27
CA TYR A 42 -2.01 15.14 -1.14
C TYR A 42 -1.95 16.62 -0.73
N TRP A 43 -3.05 17.36 -0.92
CA TRP A 43 -3.17 18.78 -0.60
C TRP A 43 -3.82 19.04 0.77
N ASP A 44 -4.40 18.01 1.38
CA ASP A 44 -4.97 18.07 2.72
C ASP A 44 -3.88 17.83 3.78
N VAL A 45 -3.19 18.91 4.13
CA VAL A 45 -2.09 18.90 5.10
C VAL A 45 -2.58 18.53 6.50
N ASP A 46 -3.80 18.92 6.87
CA ASP A 46 -4.37 18.63 8.18
C ASP A 46 -4.69 17.12 8.30
N ALA A 47 -5.32 16.53 7.28
CA ALA A 47 -5.56 15.08 7.26
C ALA A 47 -4.26 14.26 7.28
N MET A 48 -3.23 14.73 6.57
CA MET A 48 -1.90 14.09 6.59
C MET A 48 -1.26 14.15 7.98
N ALA A 49 -1.31 15.32 8.63
CA ALA A 49 -0.78 15.52 9.97
C ALA A 49 -1.55 14.69 11.01
N ASP A 50 -2.87 14.65 10.93
CA ASP A 50 -3.73 13.86 11.79
C ASP A 50 -3.47 12.36 11.63
N ALA A 51 -3.24 11.88 10.41
CA ALA A 51 -2.86 10.50 10.15
C ALA A 51 -1.50 10.15 10.78
N MET A 52 -0.49 11.00 10.61
CA MET A 52 0.83 10.83 11.23
C MET A 52 0.71 10.82 12.75
N TYR A 53 0.02 11.80 13.32
CA TYR A 53 -0.20 11.90 14.76
C TYR A 53 -0.90 10.65 15.29
N SER A 54 -1.97 10.21 14.60
CA SER A 54 -2.76 9.06 15.03
C SER A 54 -1.95 7.76 15.08
N ILE A 55 -1.09 7.53 14.07
CA ILE A 55 -0.17 6.38 14.08
C ILE A 55 0.79 6.46 15.28
N CYS A 56 1.31 7.65 15.60
CA CYS A 56 2.25 7.82 16.71
C CYS A 56 1.61 7.75 18.10
N THR A 57 0.34 8.14 18.25
CA THR A 57 -0.31 8.28 19.56
C THR A 57 -1.33 7.20 19.89
N TYR A 58 -1.81 6.43 18.91
CA TYR A 58 -2.75 5.33 19.13
C TYR A 58 -2.09 3.98 18.78
N PRO A 59 -1.47 3.29 19.76
CA PRO A 59 -0.75 2.04 19.51
C PRO A 59 -1.59 0.96 18.83
N GLY A 60 -2.88 0.87 19.14
CA GLY A 60 -3.79 -0.09 18.52
C GLY A 60 -3.95 0.12 17.01
N MET A 61 -3.95 1.38 16.56
CA MET A 61 -4.01 1.72 15.13
C MET A 61 -2.69 1.38 14.42
N ALA A 62 -1.56 1.70 15.05
CA ALA A 62 -0.25 1.35 14.51
C ALA A 62 -0.06 -0.16 14.38
N GLU A 63 -0.45 -0.93 15.40
CA GLU A 63 -0.33 -2.39 15.36
C GLU A 63 -1.26 -3.00 14.31
N PHE A 64 -2.52 -2.54 14.24
CA PHE A 64 -3.45 -2.99 13.20
C PHE A 64 -2.91 -2.75 11.79
N LEU A 65 -2.45 -1.53 11.49
CA LEU A 65 -1.90 -1.19 10.18
C LEU A 65 -0.61 -1.97 9.86
N LYS A 66 0.20 -2.26 10.86
CA LYS A 66 1.41 -3.08 10.73
C LYS A 66 1.07 -4.54 10.41
N GLU A 67 0.18 -5.16 11.17
CA GLU A 67 -0.16 -6.58 11.01
C GLU A 67 -0.99 -6.84 9.75
N GLU A 68 -2.10 -6.10 9.57
CA GLU A 68 -3.01 -6.31 8.45
C GLU A 68 -2.44 -5.72 7.15
N GLY A 69 -1.69 -4.63 7.23
CA GLY A 69 -0.96 -4.07 6.10
C GLY A 69 0.07 -5.06 5.57
N LYS A 70 0.88 -5.65 6.45
CA LYS A 70 1.84 -6.70 6.08
C LYS A 70 1.14 -7.93 5.48
N ARG A 71 0.06 -8.41 6.11
CA ARG A 71 -0.70 -9.57 5.62
C ARG A 71 -1.25 -9.32 4.21
N GLU A 72 -1.76 -8.13 3.95
CA GLU A 72 -2.28 -7.75 2.63
C GLU A 72 -1.19 -7.83 1.56
N VAL A 73 -0.03 -7.17 1.79
CA VAL A 73 1.04 -7.13 0.77
C VAL A 73 1.79 -8.45 0.62
N ASP A 74 1.84 -9.28 1.66
CA ASP A 74 2.42 -10.63 1.59
C ASP A 74 1.56 -11.56 0.69
N SER A 75 0.28 -11.23 0.47
CA SER A 75 -0.60 -11.96 -0.47
C SER A 75 -0.41 -11.58 -1.94
N ILE A 76 0.32 -10.50 -2.21
CA ILE A 76 0.61 -10.03 -3.57
C ILE A 76 1.92 -10.66 -4.04
N VAL A 77 1.83 -11.81 -4.73
CA VAL A 77 3.00 -12.63 -5.09
C VAL A 77 3.35 -12.55 -6.58
N TRP A 78 4.61 -12.25 -6.89
CA TRP A 78 5.12 -12.20 -8.27
C TRP A 78 4.99 -13.53 -9.02
N GLU A 79 5.11 -14.65 -8.32
CA GLU A 79 4.97 -15.98 -8.91
C GLU A 79 3.58 -16.19 -9.52
N ASP A 80 2.52 -15.69 -8.89
CA ASP A 80 1.16 -15.80 -9.41
C ASP A 80 0.98 -14.97 -10.69
N ALA A 81 1.58 -13.77 -10.74
CA ALA A 81 1.62 -12.98 -11.97
C ALA A 81 2.37 -13.73 -13.09
N GLY A 82 3.51 -14.33 -12.77
CA GLY A 82 4.29 -15.14 -13.72
C GLY A 82 3.52 -16.35 -14.26
N LYS A 83 2.83 -17.09 -13.39
CA LYS A 83 1.98 -18.23 -13.77
C LYS A 83 0.84 -17.81 -14.70
N LYS A 84 0.18 -16.68 -14.42
CA LYS A 84 -0.89 -16.13 -15.28
C LYS A 84 -0.36 -15.81 -16.68
N ILE A 85 0.78 -15.13 -16.76
CA ILE A 85 1.39 -14.77 -18.05
C ILE A 85 1.77 -16.04 -18.81
N ARG A 86 2.44 -16.99 -18.16
CA ARG A 86 2.83 -18.26 -18.78
C ARG A 86 1.64 -19.03 -19.33
N ALA A 87 0.54 -19.14 -18.58
CA ALA A 87 -0.66 -19.84 -19.03
C ALA A 87 -1.24 -19.25 -20.32
N ILE A 88 -1.13 -17.93 -20.52
CA ILE A 88 -1.54 -17.27 -21.77
C ILE A 88 -0.62 -17.71 -22.92
N TYR A 89 0.70 -17.70 -22.73
CA TYR A 89 1.65 -18.18 -23.74
C TYR A 89 1.41 -19.66 -24.09
N ASP A 90 1.24 -20.51 -23.09
CA ASP A 90 0.96 -21.94 -23.26
C ASP A 90 -0.39 -22.19 -23.97
N SER A 91 -1.33 -21.23 -23.96
CA SER A 91 -2.61 -21.35 -24.68
C SER A 91 -2.54 -21.01 -26.18
N LEU A 92 -1.43 -20.42 -26.62
CA LEU A 92 -1.22 -19.99 -28.01
C LEU A 92 -0.32 -20.94 -28.81
N VAL A 93 0.25 -21.97 -28.15
CA VAL A 93 1.12 -23.00 -28.74
C VAL A 93 0.42 -24.35 -28.63
#